data_AF-A0A5B2U567-F1
#
_entry.id   AF-A0A5B2U567-F1
#
_cell.length_a   1.000
_cell.length_b   1.000
_cell.length_c   1.000
_cell.angle_alpha   90.00
_cell.angle_beta   90.00
_cell.angle_gamma   90.00
#
_symmetry.space_group_name_H-M   'P 1'
#
loop_
_entity.id
_entity.type
_entity.pdbx_description
1 polymer ?
#
loop_
_entity_poly.entity_id
_entity_poly.type
_entity_poly.pdbx_seq_one_letter_code
_entity_poly.pdbx_strand_id
1 'polypeptide(L)'
;MKLFLFFIGILLVAFSCQKEPHFENFIVDKSLPAHDTIQLLSKYPELKLYKSEIVESKTRTAFIIQKAFYYDGLLKGSFLFDDYKCKAQYQNDTLNILLNNNNGYFGNGVLVKVFNNQFYIKDIDPKTLKGEKKYIKSKVSEQKLILNTNRFNKNDSIYGFIDYKCKIDSLVYKHFRGYFKTTIQQN
;
A
#
# COMPACT_ATOMS: atom_id res chain seq x y z
N MET A 1 49.55 -3.03 -11.26
CA MET A 1 48.20 -2.64 -11.75
C MET A 1 47.11 -3.70 -11.52
N LYS A 2 47.34 -5.00 -11.79
CA LYS A 2 46.31 -6.05 -11.60
C LYS A 2 45.80 -6.20 -10.15
N LEU A 3 46.69 -6.06 -9.15
CA LEU A 3 46.32 -6.14 -7.73
C LEU A 3 45.45 -4.96 -7.28
N PHE A 4 45.70 -3.76 -7.82
CA PHE A 4 44.96 -2.53 -7.47
C PHE A 4 43.52 -2.55 -8.00
N LEU A 5 43.32 -3.10 -9.21
CA LEU A 5 41.98 -3.32 -9.78
C LEU A 5 41.16 -4.34 -8.99
N PHE A 6 41.81 -5.34 -8.38
CA PHE A 6 41.15 -6.34 -7.55
C PHE A 6 40.58 -5.73 -6.25
N PHE A 7 41.33 -4.84 -5.60
CA PHE A 7 40.85 -4.14 -4.39
C PHE A 7 39.72 -3.13 -4.67
N ILE A 8 39.74 -2.44 -5.82
CA ILE A 8 38.64 -1.56 -6.25
C ILE A 8 37.37 -2.38 -6.51
N GLY A 9 37.49 -3.56 -7.11
CA GLY A 9 36.38 -4.49 -7.32
C GLY A 9 35.71 -4.89 -5.99
N ILE A 10 36.49 -5.26 -4.98
CA ILE A 10 35.98 -5.66 -3.65
C ILE A 10 35.32 -4.47 -2.93
N LEU A 11 35.88 -3.27 -3.03
CA LEU A 11 35.28 -2.06 -2.45
C LEU A 11 33.90 -1.76 -3.05
N LEU A 12 33.76 -1.91 -4.37
CA LEU A 12 32.48 -1.67 -5.07
C LEU A 12 31.38 -2.66 -4.67
N VAL A 13 31.72 -3.91 -4.33
CA VAL A 13 30.73 -4.88 -3.82
C VAL A 13 30.31 -4.56 -2.38
N ALA A 14 31.23 -4.06 -1.55
CA ALA A 14 30.95 -3.73 -0.15
C ALA A 14 30.06 -2.49 0.03
N PHE A 15 30.10 -1.53 -0.91
CA PHE A 15 29.25 -0.33 -0.87
C PHE A 15 27.82 -0.54 -1.41
N SER A 16 27.51 -1.71 -1.96
CA SER A 16 26.15 -2.06 -2.38
C SER A 16 25.31 -2.59 -1.19
N CYS A 17 25.30 -1.84 -0.08
CA CYS A 17 24.40 -2.11 1.03
C CYS A 17 23.01 -1.55 0.68
N GLN A 18 22.19 -2.35 -0.01
CA GLN A 18 20.78 -2.01 -0.21
C GLN A 18 20.08 -2.12 1.15
N LYS A 19 19.51 -1.02 1.63
CA LYS A 19 18.67 -1.06 2.85
C LYS A 19 17.57 -2.10 2.65
N GLU A 20 17.53 -3.07 3.55
CA GLU A 20 16.48 -4.08 3.52
C GLU A 20 15.10 -3.43 3.73
N PRO A 21 14.06 -3.93 3.04
CA PRO A 21 12.69 -3.51 3.31
C PRO A 21 12.33 -3.78 4.77
N HIS A 22 11.54 -2.87 5.37
CA HIS A 22 11.05 -3.08 6.73
C HIS A 22 9.91 -4.11 6.70
N PHE A 23 10.25 -5.36 6.98
CA PHE A 23 9.27 -6.46 7.03
C PHE A 23 8.70 -6.63 8.44
N GLU A 24 7.39 -6.86 8.52
CA GLU A 24 6.70 -7.17 9.78
C GLU A 24 5.73 -8.32 9.60
N ASN A 25 5.36 -8.98 10.70
CA ASN A 25 4.31 -9.99 10.67
C ASN A 25 2.93 -9.32 10.65
N PHE A 26 2.02 -9.81 9.82
CA PHE A 26 0.63 -9.36 9.89
C PHE A 26 -0.18 -10.21 10.88
N ILE A 27 -1.29 -9.66 11.34
CA ILE A 27 -2.20 -10.32 12.27
C ILE A 27 -3.36 -10.95 11.50
N VAL A 28 -3.73 -12.18 11.85
CA VAL A 28 -4.94 -12.83 11.32
C VAL A 28 -6.08 -12.66 12.32
N ASP A 29 -7.16 -12.01 11.90
CA ASP A 29 -8.38 -11.85 12.68
C ASP A 29 -9.60 -12.30 11.89
N LYS A 30 -10.10 -13.51 12.21
CA LYS A 30 -11.25 -14.10 11.55
C LYS A 30 -12.56 -13.35 11.81
N SER A 31 -12.63 -12.52 12.86
CA SER A 31 -13.81 -11.72 13.20
C SER A 31 -13.90 -10.43 12.38
N LEU A 32 -12.84 -10.05 11.67
CA LEU A 32 -12.76 -8.81 10.89
C LEU A 32 -13.93 -8.60 9.90
N PRO A 33 -14.47 -9.62 9.21
CA PRO A 33 -15.65 -9.45 8.35
C PRO A 33 -16.90 -8.97 9.10
N ALA A 34 -17.01 -9.26 10.40
CA ALA A 34 -18.13 -8.84 11.24
C ALA A 34 -17.99 -7.41 11.76
N HIS A 35 -16.86 -6.73 11.54
CA HIS A 35 -16.65 -5.36 11.99
C HIS A 35 -17.60 -4.38 11.30
N ASP A 36 -18.23 -3.46 12.04
CA ASP A 36 -19.27 -2.55 11.53
C ASP A 36 -18.86 -1.78 10.26
N THR A 37 -17.64 -1.24 10.24
CA THR A 37 -17.09 -0.55 9.06
C THR A 37 -16.98 -1.47 7.84
N ILE A 38 -16.61 -2.74 8.04
CA ILE A 38 -16.52 -3.74 6.96
C ILE A 38 -17.92 -4.17 6.50
N GLN A 39 -18.86 -4.32 7.42
CA GLN A 39 -20.26 -4.60 7.09
C GLN A 39 -20.84 -3.44 6.27
N LEU A 40 -20.56 -2.19 6.64
CA LEU A 40 -20.95 -1.00 5.89
C LEU A 40 -20.37 -1.01 4.48
N LEU A 41 -19.07 -1.31 4.33
CA LEU A 41 -18.43 -1.47 3.01
C LEU A 41 -19.09 -2.59 2.19
N SER A 42 -19.57 -3.66 2.83
CA SER A 42 -20.22 -4.80 2.18
C SER A 42 -21.64 -4.52 1.69
N LYS A 43 -22.28 -3.42 2.15
CA LYS A 43 -23.58 -2.98 1.61
C LYS A 43 -23.46 -2.36 0.21
N TYR A 44 -22.25 -2.04 -0.24
CA TYR A 44 -21.98 -1.52 -1.57
C TYR A 44 -21.49 -2.64 -2.50
N PRO A 45 -21.96 -2.73 -3.75
CA PRO A 45 -21.53 -3.77 -4.67
C PRO A 45 -20.02 -3.68 -4.95
N GLU A 46 -19.33 -4.82 -4.96
CA GLU A 46 -17.91 -4.89 -5.30
C GLU A 46 -17.71 -4.59 -6.78
N LEU A 47 -16.97 -3.53 -7.11
CA LEU A 47 -16.79 -3.06 -8.49
C LEU A 47 -15.30 -2.96 -8.85
N LYS A 48 -14.98 -3.26 -10.12
CA LYS A 48 -13.60 -3.30 -10.60
C LYS A 48 -13.09 -1.85 -10.74
N LEU A 49 -11.79 -1.71 -11.01
CA LEU A 49 -11.04 -0.50 -10.65
C LEU A 49 -10.50 0.33 -11.82
N TYR A 50 -10.61 -0.10 -13.08
CA TYR A 50 -9.98 0.63 -14.22
C TYR A 50 -10.70 0.45 -15.58
N LYS A 51 -10.40 1.39 -16.49
CA LYS A 51 -10.99 1.78 -17.81
C LYS A 51 -11.55 0.74 -18.82
N SER A 52 -11.66 -0.55 -18.53
CA SER A 52 -12.69 -1.38 -19.19
C SER A 52 -14.09 -1.10 -18.63
N GLU A 53 -14.20 -0.28 -17.59
CA GLU A 53 -15.47 0.04 -16.94
C GLU A 53 -15.94 1.43 -17.33
N ILE A 54 -17.06 1.45 -18.06
CA ILE A 54 -17.76 2.64 -18.57
C ILE A 54 -18.62 3.31 -17.48
N VAL A 55 -18.57 2.81 -16.23
CA VAL A 55 -19.34 3.36 -15.12
C VAL A 55 -18.39 3.74 -13.99
N GLU A 56 -18.30 5.05 -13.72
CA GLU A 56 -17.65 5.61 -12.55
C GLU A 56 -18.30 5.03 -11.29
N SER A 57 -17.66 4.03 -10.69
CA SER A 57 -18.20 3.43 -9.48
C SER A 57 -18.07 4.39 -8.30
N LYS A 58 -19.22 4.79 -7.73
CA LYS A 58 -19.36 5.51 -6.45
C LYS A 58 -19.07 4.62 -5.23
N THR A 59 -18.70 3.35 -5.39
CA THR A 59 -18.61 2.39 -4.28
C THR A 59 -17.22 2.38 -3.63
N ARG A 60 -17.19 2.67 -2.32
CA ARG A 60 -16.01 2.64 -1.47
C ARG A 60 -15.60 1.19 -1.19
N THR A 61 -14.50 0.70 -1.76
CA THR A 61 -13.87 -0.58 -1.38
C THR A 61 -12.87 -0.42 -0.23
N ALA A 62 -12.67 0.82 0.22
CA ALA A 62 -11.93 1.13 1.43
C ALA A 62 -12.61 2.28 2.18
N PHE A 63 -12.51 2.22 3.50
CA PHE A 63 -12.76 3.32 4.41
C PHE A 63 -11.42 3.66 5.07
N ILE A 64 -10.58 4.36 4.31
CA ILE A 64 -9.24 4.75 4.73
C ILE A 64 -9.16 6.26 4.78
N ILE A 65 -8.62 6.76 5.88
CA ILE A 65 -8.31 8.16 6.08
C ILE A 65 -6.80 8.32 6.02
N GLN A 66 -6.32 9.14 5.09
CA GLN A 66 -4.95 9.63 5.07
C GLN A 66 -4.92 11.06 5.60
N LYS A 67 -4.18 11.27 6.69
CA LYS A 67 -3.79 12.59 7.20
C LYS A 67 -2.36 12.85 6.81
N ALA A 68 -2.12 13.86 5.99
CA ALA A 68 -0.79 14.34 5.66
C ALA A 68 -0.56 15.68 6.37
N PHE A 69 0.55 15.82 7.07
CA PHE A 69 0.97 17.06 7.73
C PHE A 69 2.19 17.58 7.00
N TYR A 70 2.20 18.88 6.71
CA TYR A 70 3.36 19.53 6.11
C TYR A 70 3.79 20.74 6.94
N TYR A 71 5.07 21.07 6.83
CA TYR A 71 5.67 22.23 7.46
C TYR A 71 6.49 23.00 6.43
N ASP A 72 6.23 24.29 6.29
CA ASP A 72 6.93 25.19 5.35
C ASP A 72 7.71 26.29 6.11
N GLY A 73 8.27 25.96 7.28
CA GLY A 73 8.98 26.92 8.12
C GLY A 73 8.07 27.89 8.91
N LEU A 74 7.05 28.46 8.27
CA LEU A 74 6.14 29.44 8.90
C LEU A 74 4.77 28.87 9.23
N LEU A 75 4.28 27.90 8.45
CA LEU A 75 2.94 27.34 8.58
C LEU A 75 2.99 25.82 8.72
N LYS A 76 2.15 25.30 9.62
CA LYS A 76 1.84 23.88 9.74
C LYS A 76 0.44 23.67 9.18
N GLY A 77 0.33 22.92 8.10
CA GLY A 77 -0.96 22.57 7.51
C GLY A 77 -1.19 21.06 7.53
N SER A 78 -2.44 20.67 7.25
CA SER A 78 -2.80 19.27 7.08
C SER A 78 -3.76 19.08 5.92
N PHE A 79 -3.55 18.01 5.16
CA PHE A 79 -4.47 17.53 4.15
C PHE A 79 -5.13 16.22 4.61
N LEU A 80 -6.40 16.06 4.27
CA LEU A 80 -7.18 14.86 4.53
C LEU A 80 -7.61 14.24 3.20
N PHE A 81 -7.42 12.94 3.03
CA PHE A 81 -7.92 12.17 1.90
C PHE A 81 -8.70 10.95 2.41
N ASP A 82 -9.88 10.69 1.86
CA ASP A 82 -10.78 9.62 2.30
C ASP A 82 -11.44 8.83 1.14
N ASP A 83 -10.94 9.01 -0.08
CA ASP A 83 -11.50 8.50 -1.33
C ASP A 83 -10.72 7.28 -1.88
N TYR A 84 -10.06 6.54 -1.00
CA TYR A 84 -9.26 5.38 -1.37
C TYR A 84 -10.10 4.20 -1.85
N LYS A 85 -9.51 3.45 -2.79
CA LYS A 85 -10.03 2.20 -3.32
C LYS A 85 -9.00 1.09 -3.14
N CYS A 86 -9.48 -0.15 -3.03
CA CYS A 86 -8.67 -1.34 -2.77
C CYS A 86 -8.73 -2.36 -3.91
N LYS A 87 -7.57 -2.76 -4.44
CA LYS A 87 -7.38 -3.90 -5.36
C LYS A 87 -6.49 -4.94 -4.71
N ALA A 88 -6.81 -6.23 -4.85
CA ALA A 88 -5.92 -7.31 -4.44
C ALA A 88 -5.58 -8.22 -5.62
N GLN A 89 -4.33 -8.66 -5.70
CA GLN A 89 -3.85 -9.61 -6.70
C GLN A 89 -2.90 -10.63 -6.06
N TYR A 90 -3.16 -11.93 -6.26
CA TYR A 90 -2.28 -12.98 -5.77
C TYR A 90 -1.45 -13.56 -6.92
N GLN A 91 -0.13 -13.38 -6.85
CA GLN A 91 0.83 -13.77 -7.91
C GLN A 91 2.16 -14.19 -7.27
N ASN A 92 2.75 -15.28 -7.75
CA ASN A 92 4.06 -15.77 -7.31
C ASN A 92 4.20 -15.80 -5.78
N ASP A 93 3.24 -16.46 -5.12
CA ASP A 93 3.15 -16.60 -3.65
C ASP A 93 3.11 -15.28 -2.87
N THR A 94 2.79 -14.18 -3.56
CA THR A 94 2.68 -12.85 -2.97
C THR A 94 1.31 -12.28 -3.23
N LEU A 95 0.61 -11.94 -2.14
CA LEU A 95 -0.58 -11.11 -2.21
C LEU A 95 -0.16 -9.65 -2.28
N ASN A 96 -0.56 -8.98 -3.36
CA ASN A 96 -0.36 -7.55 -3.58
C ASN A 96 -1.68 -6.83 -3.33
N ILE A 97 -1.74 -5.98 -2.30
CA ILE A 97 -2.90 -5.14 -1.99
C ILE A 97 -2.54 -3.70 -2.34
N LEU A 98 -3.25 -3.15 -3.31
CA LEU A 98 -3.09 -1.80 -3.81
C LEU A 98 -4.20 -0.92 -3.26
N LEU A 99 -3.83 0.06 -2.44
CA LEU A 99 -4.74 1.02 -1.83
C LEU A 99 -4.42 2.41 -2.38
N ASN A 100 -5.26 2.95 -3.26
CA ASN A 100 -4.99 4.25 -3.89
C ASN A 100 -6.26 5.04 -4.20
N ASN A 101 -6.13 6.35 -4.35
CA ASN A 101 -7.22 7.26 -4.72
C ASN A 101 -7.00 7.93 -6.09
N ASN A 102 -6.39 7.21 -7.04
CA ASN A 102 -6.15 7.77 -8.36
C ASN A 102 -7.47 8.08 -9.09
N ASN A 103 -7.63 9.33 -9.50
CA ASN A 103 -8.79 9.80 -10.30
C ASN A 103 -8.44 10.15 -11.75
N GLY A 104 -7.20 9.86 -12.19
CA GLY A 104 -6.68 10.19 -13.52
C GLY A 104 -5.92 11.52 -13.58
N TYR A 105 -6.18 12.45 -12.65
CA TYR A 105 -5.51 13.76 -12.55
C TYR A 105 -4.54 13.84 -11.37
N PHE A 106 -4.92 13.21 -10.27
CA PHE A 106 -4.17 13.13 -9.02
C PHE A 106 -4.29 11.73 -8.44
N GLY A 107 -3.31 11.31 -7.65
CA GLY A 107 -3.46 10.12 -6.84
C GLY A 107 -2.31 9.94 -5.86
N ASN A 108 -2.64 9.34 -4.74
CA ASN A 108 -1.75 8.80 -3.73
C ASN A 108 -2.07 7.32 -3.55
N GLY A 109 -1.11 6.55 -3.08
CA GLY A 109 -1.42 5.19 -2.66
C GLY A 109 -0.30 4.51 -1.90
N VAL A 110 -0.63 3.32 -1.43
CA VAL A 110 0.33 2.37 -0.91
C VAL A 110 0.15 1.02 -1.60
N LEU A 111 1.26 0.33 -1.80
CA LEU A 111 1.30 -1.08 -2.17
C LEU A 111 1.73 -1.87 -0.94
N VAL A 112 0.83 -2.72 -0.45
CA VAL A 112 1.12 -3.72 0.57
C VAL A 112 1.49 -5.01 -0.15
N LYS A 113 2.63 -5.60 0.19
CA LYS A 113 2.99 -6.94 -0.28
C LYS A 113 3.02 -7.89 0.90
N VAL A 114 2.30 -8.99 0.79
CA VAL A 114 2.14 -10.00 1.83
C VAL A 114 2.65 -11.33 1.28
N PHE A 115 3.57 -11.95 2.00
CA PHE A 115 4.18 -13.24 1.65
C PHE A 115 4.72 -13.88 2.94
N ASN A 116 4.68 -15.20 3.06
CA ASN A 116 5.24 -15.94 4.21
C ASN A 116 4.87 -15.37 5.59
N ASN A 117 3.59 -15.05 5.82
CA ASN A 117 3.07 -14.41 7.05
C ASN A 117 3.67 -13.03 7.39
N GLN A 118 4.47 -12.48 6.49
CA GLN A 118 5.09 -11.17 6.59
C GLN A 118 4.47 -10.21 5.59
N PHE A 119 4.68 -8.92 5.83
CA PHE A 119 4.32 -7.88 4.90
C PHE A 119 5.31 -6.72 4.94
N TYR A 120 5.28 -5.91 3.89
CA TYR A 120 5.81 -4.55 3.92
C TYR A 120 4.91 -3.63 3.10
N ILE A 121 5.03 -2.34 3.38
CA ILE A 121 4.27 -1.29 2.70
C ILE A 121 5.24 -0.40 1.93
N LYS A 122 4.88 -0.03 0.70
CA LYS A 122 5.58 1.02 -0.07
C LYS A 122 4.60 2.11 -0.49
N ASP A 123 5.01 3.36 -0.32
CA ASP A 123 4.34 4.49 -0.93
C ASP A 123 4.51 4.45 -2.45
N ILE A 124 3.44 4.77 -3.16
CA ILE A 124 3.41 4.78 -4.62
C ILE A 124 2.77 6.06 -5.15
N ASP A 125 3.24 6.46 -6.32
CA ASP A 125 2.58 7.44 -7.18
C ASP A 125 1.77 6.67 -8.23
N PRO A 126 0.43 6.60 -8.11
CA PRO A 126 -0.40 5.85 -9.03
C PRO A 126 -0.65 6.58 -10.37
N LYS A 127 -0.16 7.82 -10.54
CA LYS A 127 -0.33 8.66 -11.74
C LYS A 127 0.75 8.41 -12.80
N THR A 128 1.51 7.33 -12.68
CA THR A 128 2.56 6.97 -13.63
C THR A 128 2.03 6.64 -15.02
N LEU A 129 2.92 6.71 -16.02
CA LEU A 129 2.65 6.22 -17.37
C LEU A 129 2.09 4.79 -17.30
N LYS A 130 1.15 4.47 -18.19
CA LYS A 130 0.44 3.18 -18.19
C LYS A 130 1.44 2.02 -18.16
N GLY A 131 1.36 1.21 -17.10
CA GLY A 131 2.20 0.03 -16.92
C GLY A 131 3.38 0.23 -15.97
N GLU A 132 3.73 1.47 -15.61
CA GLU A 132 4.82 1.74 -14.68
C GLU A 132 4.30 1.87 -13.24
N LYS A 133 5.06 1.36 -12.26
CA LYS A 133 4.84 1.62 -10.83
C LYS A 133 5.98 2.48 -10.31
N LYS A 134 5.70 3.71 -9.90
CA LYS A 134 6.69 4.58 -9.27
C LYS A 134 6.54 4.53 -7.76
N TYR A 135 7.60 4.11 -7.10
CA TYR A 135 7.67 4.11 -5.64
C TYR A 135 8.13 5.47 -5.15
N ILE A 136 7.45 5.98 -4.13
CA ILE A 136 7.85 7.19 -3.42
C ILE A 136 8.78 6.73 -2.29
N LYS A 137 9.96 7.35 -2.18
CA LYS A 137 10.85 7.08 -1.05
C LYS A 137 10.17 7.60 0.21
N SER A 138 10.05 6.73 1.20
CA SER A 138 9.52 7.09 2.51
C SER A 138 10.29 6.37 3.61
N LYS A 139 10.33 6.98 4.79
CA LYS A 139 10.84 6.38 6.01
C LYS A 139 9.65 5.93 6.85
N VAL A 140 9.43 4.62 6.90
CA VAL A 140 8.38 4.01 7.74
C VAL A 140 8.72 4.24 9.21
N SER A 141 7.76 4.72 9.98
CA SER A 141 7.86 4.83 11.44
C SER A 141 7.03 3.79 12.16
N GLU A 142 5.89 3.41 11.60
CA GLU A 142 5.00 2.37 12.14
C GLU A 142 4.20 1.76 10.98
N GLN A 143 4.01 0.45 11.01
CA GLN A 143 3.10 -0.23 10.09
C GLN A 143 2.39 -1.37 10.81
N LYS A 144 1.10 -1.52 10.52
CA LYS A 144 0.27 -2.60 11.05
C LYS A 144 -0.68 -3.06 9.96
N LEU A 145 -0.77 -4.37 9.79
CA LEU A 145 -1.71 -5.02 8.89
C LEU A 145 -2.45 -6.11 9.65
N ILE A 146 -3.78 -6.08 9.56
CA ILE A 146 -4.66 -7.16 10.00
C ILE A 146 -5.42 -7.65 8.78
N LEU A 147 -5.44 -8.97 8.56
CA LEU A 147 -6.22 -9.63 7.50
C LEU A 147 -7.14 -10.68 8.10
N ASN A 148 -8.23 -11.03 7.40
CA ASN A 148 -9.13 -12.10 7.85
C ASN A 148 -8.54 -13.52 7.68
N THR A 149 -7.51 -13.67 6.85
CA THR A 149 -6.90 -14.95 6.50
C THR A 149 -5.42 -14.77 6.15
N ASN A 150 -4.64 -15.85 6.25
CA ASN A 150 -3.28 -15.96 5.72
C ASN A 150 -3.19 -16.92 4.52
N ARG A 151 -4.33 -17.44 4.07
CA ARG A 151 -4.45 -18.29 2.88
C ARG A 151 -5.20 -17.49 1.82
N PHE A 152 -4.63 -17.41 0.63
CA PHE A 152 -5.12 -16.53 -0.43
C PHE A 152 -5.34 -17.33 -1.71
N ASN A 153 -6.58 -17.35 -2.20
CA ASN A 153 -6.91 -17.89 -3.52
C ASN A 153 -7.60 -16.83 -4.38
N LYS A 154 -7.63 -17.09 -5.69
CA LYS A 154 -8.41 -16.28 -6.63
C LYS A 154 -9.88 -16.28 -6.22
N ASN A 155 -10.52 -15.14 -6.35
CA ASN A 155 -11.94 -14.89 -6.05
C ASN A 155 -12.30 -14.97 -4.55
N ASP A 156 -11.33 -15.20 -3.66
CA ASP A 156 -11.58 -15.06 -2.23
C ASP A 156 -11.81 -13.58 -1.90
N SER A 157 -12.81 -13.31 -1.06
CA SER A 157 -12.95 -12.00 -0.43
C SER A 157 -11.87 -11.83 0.64
N ILE A 158 -11.16 -10.71 0.57
CA ILE A 158 -10.19 -10.30 1.57
C ILE A 158 -10.67 -9.04 2.26
N TYR A 159 -10.55 -9.07 3.59
CA TYR A 159 -10.89 -7.98 4.48
C TYR A 159 -9.63 -7.61 5.24
N GLY A 160 -9.40 -6.31 5.42
CA GLY A 160 -8.21 -5.86 6.09
C GLY A 160 -8.37 -4.56 6.85
N PHE A 161 -7.50 -4.38 7.82
CA PHE A 161 -7.25 -3.12 8.50
C PHE A 161 -5.76 -2.77 8.34
N ILE A 162 -5.50 -1.50 8.06
CA ILE A 162 -4.17 -0.93 7.92
C ILE A 162 -4.01 0.26 8.86
N ASP A 163 -2.87 0.35 9.53
CA ASP A 163 -2.41 1.55 10.23
C ASP A 163 -0.94 1.78 9.86
N TYR A 164 -0.68 2.80 9.05
CA TYR A 164 0.63 3.04 8.45
C TYR A 164 1.04 4.49 8.66
N LYS A 165 2.21 4.69 9.27
CA LYS A 165 2.80 6.00 9.51
C LYS A 165 4.17 6.06 8.86
N CYS A 166 4.40 7.09 8.07
CA CYS A 166 5.68 7.31 7.42
C CYS A 166 5.99 8.79 7.26
N LYS A 167 7.27 9.06 7.03
CA LYS A 167 7.79 10.37 6.64
C LYS A 167 8.19 10.30 5.17
N ILE A 168 7.58 11.13 4.32
CA ILE A 168 7.87 11.16 2.89
C ILE A 168 9.17 11.95 2.65
N ASP A 169 9.30 13.11 3.27
CA ASP A 169 10.51 13.95 3.27
C ASP A 169 10.65 14.68 4.62
N SER A 170 11.61 15.61 4.76
CA SER A 170 11.83 16.37 6.00
C SER A 170 10.59 17.09 6.53
N LEU A 171 9.66 17.48 5.66
CA LEU A 171 8.53 18.36 5.91
C LEU A 171 7.19 17.62 5.94
N VAL A 172 7.09 16.48 5.26
CA VAL A 172 5.83 15.76 5.06
C VAL A 172 5.77 14.48 5.88
N TYR A 173 4.82 14.45 6.82
CA TYR A 173 4.46 13.26 7.61
C TYR A 173 3.08 12.74 7.20
N LYS A 174 2.93 11.43 7.11
CA LYS A 174 1.73 10.76 6.64
C LYS A 174 1.23 9.75 7.67
N HIS A 175 -0.06 9.80 7.99
CA HIS A 175 -0.77 8.76 8.73
C HIS A 175 -1.92 8.23 7.87
N PHE A 176 -1.84 6.95 7.50
CA PHE A 176 -2.75 6.26 6.59
C PHE A 176 -3.40 5.11 7.34
N ARG A 177 -4.70 5.23 7.65
CA ARG A 177 -5.38 4.29 8.53
C ARG A 177 -6.79 3.99 8.05
N GLY A 178 -7.18 2.72 8.12
CA GLY A 178 -8.58 2.35 7.95
C GLY A 178 -8.80 0.91 7.54
N TYR A 179 -10.03 0.64 7.11
CA TYR A 179 -10.51 -0.69 6.74
C TYR A 179 -10.66 -0.79 5.23
N PHE A 180 -10.47 -1.99 4.69
CA PHE A 180 -10.67 -2.26 3.27
C PHE A 180 -11.26 -3.64 3.04
N LYS A 181 -11.95 -3.77 1.90
CA LYS A 181 -12.50 -5.04 1.40
C LYS A 181 -12.34 -5.08 -0.10
N THR A 182 -11.93 -6.23 -0.62
CA THR A 182 -11.94 -6.47 -2.08
C THR A 182 -11.95 -7.98 -2.35
N THR A 183 -12.09 -8.35 -3.61
CA THR A 183 -11.93 -9.73 -4.06
C THR A 183 -10.56 -9.92 -4.73
N ILE A 184 -9.89 -11.02 -4.42
CA ILE A 184 -8.56 -11.33 -4.96
C ILE A 184 -8.65 -11.67 -6.44
N GLN A 185 -7.96 -10.89 -7.27
CA GLN A 185 -7.88 -11.11 -8.71
C GLN A 185 -6.62 -11.92 -9.07
N GLN A 186 -6.66 -12.61 -10.21
CA GLN A 186 -5.48 -13.18 -10.87
C GLN A 186 -5.29 -12.43 -12.19
N ASN A 187 -4.04 -12.05 -12.51
CA ASN A 187 -3.71 -11.56 -13.84
C ASN A 187 -3.66 -12.74 -14.81
#